data_AF-A0A8X6QVA4-F1
#
_entry.id   AF-A0A8X6QVA4-F1
#
_cell.length_a   1.000
_cell.length_b   1.000
_cell.length_c   1.000
_cell.angle_alpha   90.00
_cell.angle_beta   90.00
_cell.angle_gamma   90.00
#
_symmetry.space_group_name_H-M   'P 1'
#
loop_
_entity.id
_entity.type
_entity.pdbx_description
1 polymer ?
#
loop_
_entity_poly.entity_id
_entity_poly.type
_entity_poly.pdbx_seq_one_letter_code
_entity_poly.pdbx_strand_id
1 'polypeptide(L)'
;MVYVKGTEMYLADTLFSAYLKDEVNDDPDILCVPHTVKELPISECRVARFKIAIESDPELNIVYDYFKKGWPDCIQKVPANVKQYFKFKNDLFIEF
;
A
#
# COMPACT_ATOMS: atom_id res chain seq x y z
N MET A 1 28.05 -28.25 25.37
CA MET A 1 27.76 -26.84 25.04
C MET A 1 28.47 -25.98 26.07
N VAL A 2 29.37 -25.11 25.63
CA VAL A 2 30.21 -24.28 26.51
C VAL A 2 29.64 -22.85 26.47
N TYR A 3 29.32 -22.30 27.63
CA TYR A 3 28.77 -20.95 27.79
C TYR A 3 29.90 -19.92 27.79
N VAL A 4 29.75 -18.84 27.02
CA VAL A 4 30.71 -17.73 26.96
C VAL A 4 30.06 -16.47 27.57
N LYS A 5 30.81 -15.77 28.41
CA LYS A 5 30.37 -14.62 29.23
C LYS A 5 30.21 -13.36 28.37
N GLY A 6 29.08 -12.66 28.53
CA GLY A 6 28.65 -11.52 27.70
C GLY A 6 29.41 -10.20 27.89
N THR A 7 30.75 -10.23 27.86
CA THR A 7 31.60 -9.03 27.94
C THR A 7 32.34 -8.72 26.62
N GLU A 8 32.15 -9.54 25.59
CA GLU A 8 32.64 -9.30 24.22
C GLU A 8 31.49 -9.31 23.19
N MET A 9 30.32 -8.79 23.57
CA MET A 9 29.28 -8.51 22.58
C MET A 9 29.65 -7.20 21.86
N TYR A 10 30.52 -7.32 20.86
CA TYR A 10 30.70 -6.25 19.87
C TYR A 10 29.35 -6.06 19.19
N LEU A 11 28.68 -4.96 19.54
CA LEU A 11 27.52 -4.46 18.82
C LEU A 11 28.03 -4.20 17.40
N ALA A 12 27.81 -5.15 16.50
CA ALA A 12 28.11 -4.96 15.10
C ALA A 12 27.14 -3.88 14.62
N ASP A 13 27.61 -2.64 14.66
CA ASP A 13 27.08 -1.54 13.87
C ASP A 13 27.33 -1.94 12.42
N THR A 14 26.43 -2.76 11.88
CA THR A 14 26.44 -3.11 10.46
C THR A 14 25.95 -1.90 9.72
N LEU A 15 26.90 -0.97 9.55
CA LEU A 15 27.03 0.02 8.50
C LEU A 15 26.18 -0.37 7.28
N PHE A 16 24.98 0.18 7.21
CA PHE A 16 24.10 0.12 6.04
C PHE A 16 24.60 1.06 4.92
N SER A 17 25.91 1.28 4.81
CA SER A 17 26.49 2.23 3.86
C SER A 17 27.81 1.72 3.25
N ALA A 18 27.88 0.44 2.93
CA ALA A 18 28.90 -0.08 2.03
C ALA A 18 28.20 -0.85 0.91
N TYR A 19 27.62 -0.10 -0.02
CA TYR A 19 27.19 -0.60 -1.33
C TYR A 19 28.47 -0.97 -2.10
N LEU A 20 29.01 -2.15 -1.81
CA LEU A 20 30.07 -2.74 -2.61
C LEU A 20 29.43 -3.15 -3.94
N LYS A 21 29.79 -2.42 -5.00
CA LYS A 21 29.61 -2.86 -6.38
C LYS A 21 30.54 -4.06 -6.61
N ASP A 22 30.14 -5.21 -6.10
CA ASP A 22 30.62 -6.48 -6.61
C ASP A 22 29.68 -6.88 -7.75
N GLU A 23 30.25 -7.35 -8.86
CA GLU A 23 29.47 -7.97 -9.93
C GLU A 23 28.92 -9.29 -9.38
N VAL A 24 27.82 -9.19 -8.65
CA VAL A 24 26.98 -10.32 -8.31
C VAL A 24 26.48 -10.85 -9.63
N ASN A 25 26.90 -12.07 -9.97
CA ASN A 25 26.17 -12.88 -10.91
C ASN A 25 24.80 -13.10 -10.28
N ASP A 26 23.89 -12.16 -10.54
CA ASP A 26 22.55 -12.14 -9.97
C ASP A 26 21.88 -13.45 -10.38
N ASP A 27 21.76 -14.35 -9.41
CA ASP A 27 20.90 -15.51 -9.51
C ASP A 27 19.51 -14.97 -9.90
N PRO A 28 18.94 -15.34 -11.06
CA PRO A 28 17.66 -14.79 -11.50
C PRO A 28 16.53 -15.08 -10.51
N ASP A 29 16.74 -16.03 -9.58
CA ASP A 29 15.80 -16.37 -8.51
C ASP A 29 15.86 -15.40 -7.31
N ILE A 30 16.92 -14.59 -7.18
CA ILE A 30 17.12 -13.62 -6.07
C ILE A 30 16.68 -12.20 -6.47
N LEU A 31 16.29 -11.96 -7.73
CA LEU A 31 15.44 -10.82 -8.07
C LEU A 31 14.02 -11.09 -7.56
N CYS A 32 13.86 -11.08 -6.24
CA CYS A 32 12.58 -10.76 -5.63
C CYS A 32 12.33 -9.28 -5.94
N VAL A 33 11.92 -9.01 -7.19
CA VAL A 33 11.26 -7.80 -7.59
C VAL A 33 10.23 -7.59 -6.49
N PRO A 34 10.30 -6.52 -5.68
CA PRO A 34 9.10 -6.12 -4.99
C PRO A 34 8.14 -5.87 -6.13
N HIS A 35 7.23 -6.82 -6.38
CA HIS A 35 6.00 -6.55 -7.10
C HIS A 35 5.36 -5.48 -6.24
N THR A 36 5.79 -4.22 -6.41
CA THR A 36 4.94 -3.08 -6.25
C THR A 36 3.77 -3.48 -7.11
N VAL A 37 2.72 -3.93 -6.44
CA VAL A 37 1.48 -4.43 -7.02
C VAL A 37 0.83 -3.20 -7.66
N LYS A 38 1.43 -2.72 -8.75
CA LYS A 38 0.88 -1.63 -9.55
C LYS A 38 -0.38 -2.12 -10.24
N GLU A 39 -0.45 -3.42 -10.50
CA GLU A 39 -1.64 -4.09 -10.98
C GLU A 39 -1.86 -5.33 -10.13
N LEU A 40 -2.90 -5.29 -9.30
CA LEU A 40 -3.37 -6.50 -8.60
C LEU A 40 -3.75 -7.52 -9.68
N PRO A 41 -3.31 -8.80 -9.61
CA PRO A 41 -3.74 -9.84 -10.55
C PRO A 41 -5.21 -10.21 -10.25
N ILE A 42 -6.10 -9.27 -10.56
CA ILE A 42 -7.55 -9.40 -10.47
C ILE A 42 -8.03 -9.61 -11.90
N SER A 43 -8.76 -10.69 -12.13
CA SER A 43 -9.39 -10.92 -13.43
C SER A 43 -10.42 -9.84 -13.73
N GLU A 44 -10.59 -9.49 -15.01
CA GLU A 44 -11.57 -8.48 -15.44
C GLU A 44 -12.98 -8.77 -14.93
N CYS A 45 -13.36 -10.06 -14.85
CA CYS A 45 -14.65 -10.48 -14.29
C CYS A 45 -14.82 -10.08 -12.81
N ARG A 46 -13.74 -10.09 -12.03
CA ARG A 46 -13.75 -9.65 -10.62
C ARG A 46 -13.80 -8.12 -10.53
N VAL A 47 -13.07 -7.40 -11.39
CA VAL A 47 -13.18 -5.94 -11.50
C VAL A 47 -14.63 -5.52 -11.80
N ALA A 48 -15.27 -6.18 -12.77
CA ALA A 48 -16.67 -5.91 -13.11
C ALA A 48 -17.62 -6.13 -11.93
N ARG A 49 -17.39 -7.17 -11.13
CA ARG A 49 -18.16 -7.41 -9.90
C ARG A 49 -17.98 -6.29 -8.86
N PHE A 50 -16.75 -5.80 -8.70
CA PHE A 50 -16.49 -4.66 -7.81
C PHE A 50 -17.16 -3.39 -8.33
N LYS A 51 -17.14 -3.13 -9.64
CA LYS A 51 -17.87 -2.01 -10.25
C LYS A 51 -19.37 -2.08 -9.91
N ILE A 52 -20.01 -3.22 -10.13
CA ILE A 52 -21.43 -3.44 -9.80
C ILE A 52 -21.69 -3.26 -8.30
N ALA A 53 -20.82 -3.80 -7.44
CA ALA A 53 -20.96 -3.67 -5.99
C ALA A 53 -20.81 -2.21 -5.52
N ILE A 54 -19.88 -1.45 -6.11
CA ILE A 54 -19.67 -0.03 -5.85
C ILE A 54 -20.89 0.79 -6.31
N GLU A 55 -21.43 0.50 -7.49
CA GLU A 55 -22.63 1.17 -8.02
C GLU A 55 -23.88 0.88 -7.17
N SER A 56 -23.98 -0.33 -6.64
CA SER A 56 -25.09 -0.72 -5.76
C SER A 56 -24.96 -0.15 -4.34
N ASP A 57 -23.76 0.28 -3.93
CA ASP A 57 -23.52 0.77 -2.58
C ASP A 57 -23.69 2.31 -2.53
N PRO A 58 -24.70 2.80 -1.79
CA PRO A 58 -25.00 4.22 -1.75
C PRO A 58 -23.90 5.05 -1.07
N GLU A 59 -23.12 4.47 -0.15
CA GLU A 59 -22.05 5.17 0.56
C GLU A 59 -20.82 5.35 -0.36
N LEU A 60 -20.44 4.28 -1.05
CA LEU A 60 -19.35 4.32 -2.04
C LEU A 60 -19.68 5.25 -3.21
N ASN A 61 -20.94 5.32 -3.62
CA ASN A 61 -21.35 6.28 -4.66
C ASN A 61 -21.22 7.74 -4.20
N ILE A 62 -21.48 8.03 -2.91
CA ILE A 62 -21.20 9.36 -2.33
C ILE A 62 -19.70 9.67 -2.36
N VAL A 63 -18.86 8.70 -1.99
CA VAL A 63 -17.39 8.85 -2.04
C VAL A 63 -16.92 9.09 -3.48
N TYR A 64 -17.49 8.35 -4.44
CA TYR A 64 -17.22 8.51 -5.87
C TYR A 64 -17.61 9.90 -6.38
N ASP A 65 -18.74 10.44 -5.92
CA ASP A 65 -19.17 11.79 -6.27
C ASP A 65 -18.23 12.86 -5.70
N TYR A 66 -17.76 12.70 -4.45
CA TYR A 66 -16.73 13.56 -3.87
C TYR A 66 -15.38 13.45 -4.59
N PHE A 67 -15.05 12.28 -5.13
CA PHE A 67 -13.85 12.15 -5.97
C PHE A 67 -13.98 12.96 -7.26
N LYS A 68 -15.16 12.96 -7.91
CA LYS A 68 -15.41 13.73 -9.14
C LYS A 68 -15.56 15.23 -8.93
N LYS A 69 -16.29 15.65 -7.89
CA LYS A 69 -16.65 17.05 -7.62
C LYS A 69 -15.69 17.75 -6.66
N GLY A 70 -14.82 17.00 -5.99
CA GLY A 70 -14.00 17.46 -4.89
C GLY A 70 -14.65 17.17 -3.53
N TRP A 71 -13.80 16.96 -2.54
CA TRP A 71 -14.21 16.73 -1.17
C TRP A 71 -14.65 18.05 -0.50
N PRO A 72 -15.60 18.02 0.45
CA PRO A 72 -15.94 19.19 1.24
C PRO A 72 -14.75 19.69 2.07
N ASP A 73 -14.62 21.01 2.26
CA ASP A 73 -13.51 21.59 3.03
C ASP A 73 -13.47 21.14 4.49
N CYS A 74 -14.62 20.73 5.03
CA CYS A 74 -14.80 20.42 6.44
C CYS A 74 -15.45 19.05 6.61
N ILE A 75 -14.85 18.19 7.45
CA ILE A 75 -15.38 16.85 7.77
C ILE A 75 -16.78 16.88 8.39
N GLN A 76 -17.20 18.00 8.97
CA GLN A 76 -18.56 18.17 9.52
C GLN A 76 -19.64 18.16 8.43
N LYS A 77 -19.29 18.57 7.20
CA LYS A 77 -20.17 18.54 6.02
C LYS A 77 -20.24 17.14 5.39
N VAL A 78 -19.38 16.22 5.82
CA VAL A 78 -19.30 14.86 5.30
C VAL A 78 -20.28 13.96 6.09
N PRO A 79 -21.17 13.22 5.41
CA PRO A 79 -22.08 12.28 6.05
C PRO A 79 -21.33 11.24 6.91
N ALA A 80 -21.92 10.86 8.05
CA ALA A 80 -21.23 10.04 9.06
C ALA A 80 -20.72 8.70 8.54
N ASN A 81 -21.48 8.07 7.64
CA ASN A 81 -21.16 6.84 6.95
C ASN A 81 -19.88 6.91 6.10
N VAL A 82 -19.61 8.06 5.47
CA VAL A 82 -18.45 8.23 4.59
C VAL A 82 -17.29 9.01 5.22
N LYS A 83 -17.43 9.45 6.48
CA LYS A 83 -16.36 10.14 7.22
C LYS A 83 -15.06 9.34 7.31
N GLN A 84 -15.15 8.02 7.33
CA GLN A 84 -13.99 7.13 7.35
C GLN A 84 -13.09 7.34 6.12
N TYR A 85 -13.68 7.59 4.96
CA TYR A 85 -12.97 7.82 3.70
C TYR A 85 -12.34 9.21 3.62
N PHE A 86 -12.91 10.21 4.31
CA PHE A 86 -12.37 11.58 4.35
C PHE A 86 -10.93 11.65 4.88
N LYS A 87 -10.55 10.74 5.78
CA LYS A 87 -9.19 10.68 6.34
C LYS A 87 -8.14 10.33 5.29
N PHE A 88 -8.51 9.52 4.32
CA PHE A 88 -7.63 9.02 3.26
C PHE A 88 -7.95 9.66 1.91
N LYS A 89 -8.66 10.80 1.89
CA LYS A 89 -9.12 11.44 0.65
C LYS A 89 -8.01 11.75 -0.36
N ASN A 90 -6.79 11.98 0.13
CA ASN A 90 -5.62 12.27 -0.70
C ASN A 90 -4.91 10.98 -1.20
N ASP A 91 -5.19 9.85 -0.56
CA ASP A 91 -4.62 8.53 -0.85
C ASP A 91 -5.64 7.62 -1.56
N LEU A 92 -6.85 8.12 -1.82
CA LEU A 92 -7.86 7.42 -2.60
C LEU A 92 -7.57 7.64 -4.08
N PHE A 93 -7.58 6.55 -4.84
CA PHE A 93 -7.43 6.55 -6.28
C PHE A 93 -8.53 5.70 -6.90
N ILE A 94 -8.98 6.09 -8.09
CA ILE A 94 -9.94 5.33 -8.88
C ILE A 94 -9.21 4.83 -10.12
N GLU A 95 -9.19 3.51 -10.29
CA GLU A 95 -8.73 2.87 -11.52
C GLU A 95 -9.93 2.46 -12.38
N PHE A 96 -9.83 2.70 -13.69
CA PHE A 96 -10.89 2.46 -14.67
C PHE A 96 -10.58 1.26 -15.56
#